data_AF-A0AAW0GNY9-F1
#
_entry.id   AF-A0AAW0GNY9-F1
#
_cell.length_a   1.000
_cell.length_b   1.000
_cell.length_c   1.000
_cell.angle_alpha   90.00
_cell.angle_beta   90.00
_cell.angle_gamma   90.00
#
_symmetry.space_group_name_H-M   'P 1'
#
loop_
_entity.id
_entity.type
_entity.pdbx_description
1 polymer ?
#
loop_
_entity_poly.entity_id
_entity_poly.type
_entity_poly.pdbx_seq_one_letter_code
_entity_poly.pdbx_strand_id
1 'polypeptide(L)'
;MARLGGCDSRNEFTFNALDNYAKLTGKPSKIRVGADSEDHTTWSPTVTINEDLFPPANTITPFPEATSIVVGDGYYQLSKFLLPGTIMTWGVNLGANNVTNAVNMAKSIFKAFGTSAVKAAKITLDMIEVGNEADLFRNNGLRPSNWTVQDYVTNWEANAGPVAQVGLKEGGVTFQGAAFAGTGFTPRQLFDLGILDSAPGKLITTISQHRYSAAFCSGGDFALSSFLSKANVRSNLTLWKPDIAASKQRGLRYVLGETGSIACHGAPGVSNTAGAALWVTDYALQAASLGIEETFFHEGIGYKYNFVSVPMQWSWNLSTHS
;
A
#
# COMPACT_ATOMS: atom_id res chain seq x y z
N MET A 1 -2.69 0.99 9.98
CA MET A 1 -2.11 2.11 10.75
C MET A 1 -2.13 1.91 12.27
N ALA A 2 -3.28 1.55 12.86
CA ALA A 2 -3.48 1.39 14.30
C ALA A 2 -2.45 0.48 15.01
N ARG A 3 -2.08 -0.65 14.40
CA ARG A 3 -1.09 -1.55 15.01
C ARG A 3 0.35 -1.14 14.76
N LEU A 4 0.62 -0.52 13.60
CA LEU A 4 1.95 -0.06 13.21
C LEU A 4 2.45 1.07 14.13
N GLY A 5 1.67 2.15 14.24
CA GLY A 5 2.01 3.30 15.08
C GLY A 5 1.54 3.18 16.53
N GLY A 6 0.46 2.44 16.78
CA GLY A 6 -0.27 2.38 18.06
C GLY A 6 -1.56 3.21 18.06
N CYS A 7 -2.47 2.94 19.01
CA CYS A 7 -3.79 3.62 19.12
C CYS A 7 -3.77 4.74 20.17
N ASP A 8 -3.43 4.41 21.42
CA ASP A 8 -3.42 5.37 22.53
C ASP A 8 -2.02 5.94 22.78
N SER A 9 -1.01 5.12 22.50
CA SER A 9 0.40 5.45 22.65
C SER A 9 1.20 4.85 21.49
N ARG A 10 2.43 5.35 21.34
CA ARG A 10 3.36 4.88 20.32
C ARG A 10 3.73 3.41 20.53
N ASN A 11 3.78 2.64 19.44
CA ASN A 11 4.37 1.32 19.42
C ASN A 11 5.91 1.43 19.43
N GLU A 12 6.51 1.22 20.61
CA GLU A 12 7.97 1.34 20.79
C GLU A 12 8.77 0.33 19.94
N PHE A 13 8.25 -0.87 19.70
CA PHE A 13 8.94 -1.84 18.85
C PHE A 13 9.07 -1.32 17.40
N THR A 14 7.94 -0.94 16.79
CA THR A 14 7.93 -0.41 15.43
C THR A 14 8.78 0.86 15.34
N PHE A 15 8.63 1.76 16.32
CA PHE A 15 9.40 3.00 16.33
C PHE A 15 10.91 2.73 16.36
N ASN A 16 11.38 1.87 17.25
CA ASN A 16 12.80 1.52 17.35
C ASN A 16 13.30 0.79 16.09
N ALA A 17 12.49 -0.06 15.46
CA ALA A 17 12.85 -0.72 14.20
C ALA A 17 13.04 0.31 13.07
N LEU A 18 12.11 1.26 12.93
CA LEU A 18 12.20 2.33 11.93
C LEU A 18 13.35 3.30 12.24
N ASP A 19 13.60 3.61 13.51
CA ASP A 19 14.71 4.48 13.93
C ASP A 19 16.06 3.83 13.64
N ASN A 20 16.21 2.52 13.90
CA ASN A 20 17.41 1.77 13.53
C ASN A 20 17.62 1.76 12.01
N TYR A 21 16.56 1.55 11.23
CA TYR A 21 16.63 1.67 9.77
C TYR A 21 17.07 3.08 9.35
N ALA A 22 16.52 4.13 9.96
CA ALA A 22 16.88 5.50 9.66
C ALA A 22 18.34 5.81 10.00
N LYS A 23 18.86 5.29 11.12
CA LYS A 23 20.28 5.41 11.50
C LYS A 23 21.22 4.71 10.52
N LEU A 24 20.79 3.57 9.95
CA LEU A 24 21.58 2.81 8.97
C LEU A 24 21.58 3.46 7.58
N THR A 25 20.47 4.06 7.18
CA THR A 25 20.27 4.59 5.82
C THR A 25 20.39 6.11 5.72
N GLY A 26 20.50 6.80 6.85
CA GLY A 26 20.57 8.26 6.95
C GLY A 26 19.22 8.98 6.84
N LYS A 27 18.10 8.26 6.64
CA LYS A 27 16.75 8.85 6.54
C LYS A 27 15.65 7.87 6.94
N PRO A 28 14.52 8.36 7.51
CA PRO A 28 13.33 7.55 7.72
C PRO A 28 12.82 6.90 6.43
N SER A 29 12.24 5.71 6.55
CA SER A 29 11.52 5.08 5.45
C SER A 29 10.28 5.89 5.08
N LYS A 30 9.93 5.90 3.79
CA LYS A 30 8.59 6.30 3.37
C LYS A 30 7.58 5.19 3.70
N ILE A 31 6.34 5.54 3.95
CA ILE A 31 5.27 4.58 4.27
C ILE A 31 4.09 4.79 3.33
N ARG A 32 3.71 3.75 2.58
CA ARG A 32 2.46 3.68 1.80
C ARG A 32 1.43 2.89 2.59
N VAL A 33 0.25 3.47 2.83
CA VAL A 33 -0.87 2.80 3.50
C VAL A 33 -1.95 2.54 2.45
N GLY A 34 -2.21 1.27 2.15
CA GLY A 34 -3.12 0.85 1.08
C GLY A 34 -3.42 -0.66 1.12
N ALA A 35 -3.09 -1.37 0.04
CA ALA A 35 -3.39 -2.79 -0.21
C ALA A 35 -4.91 -3.07 -0.26
N ASP A 36 -5.33 -4.34 -0.30
CA ASP A 36 -6.76 -4.72 -0.41
C ASP A 36 -7.63 -4.05 0.67
N SER A 37 -7.06 -3.81 1.85
CA SER A 37 -7.73 -3.09 2.94
C SER A 37 -8.15 -1.66 2.59
N GLU A 38 -7.46 -0.99 1.66
CA GLU A 38 -7.83 0.33 1.15
C GLU A 38 -9.24 0.31 0.54
N ASP A 39 -9.50 -0.68 -0.31
CA ASP A 39 -10.76 -0.80 -1.05
C ASP A 39 -11.89 -1.45 -0.22
N HIS A 40 -11.58 -1.87 1.01
CA HIS A 40 -12.55 -2.24 2.05
C HIS A 40 -12.76 -1.15 3.10
N THR A 41 -12.03 -0.03 3.02
CA THR A 41 -12.10 1.06 4.02
C THR A 41 -13.14 2.11 3.65
N THR A 42 -13.99 2.50 4.59
CA THR A 42 -14.91 3.64 4.43
C THR A 42 -14.79 4.59 5.61
N TRP A 43 -14.98 5.90 5.39
CA TRP A 43 -15.03 6.87 6.48
C TRP A 43 -16.44 7.01 7.04
N SER A 44 -16.57 7.12 8.37
CA SER A 44 -17.81 7.45 9.07
C SER A 44 -17.56 8.51 10.17
N PRO A 45 -18.43 9.52 10.31
CA PRO A 45 -18.31 10.49 11.39
C PRO A 45 -18.64 9.92 12.77
N THR A 46 -19.25 8.73 12.84
CA THR A 46 -19.67 8.09 14.11
C THR A 46 -18.58 7.19 14.71
N VAL A 47 -17.57 6.83 13.92
CA VAL A 47 -16.44 6.03 14.38
C VAL A 47 -15.33 6.96 14.86
N THR A 48 -14.68 6.62 15.98
CA THR A 48 -13.59 7.46 16.53
C THR A 48 -12.25 7.12 15.89
N ILE A 49 -11.84 5.85 15.96
CA ILE A 49 -10.63 5.33 15.33
C ILE A 49 -11.02 4.41 14.18
N ASN A 50 -11.31 3.14 14.45
CA ASN A 50 -11.72 2.18 13.44
C ASN A 50 -12.60 1.07 14.03
N GLU A 51 -13.46 0.50 13.19
CA GLU A 51 -14.24 -0.71 13.43
C GLU A 51 -13.96 -1.68 12.27
N ASP A 52 -13.40 -2.84 12.58
CA ASP A 52 -12.92 -3.81 11.59
C ASP A 52 -13.73 -5.11 11.67
N LEU A 53 -14.13 -5.64 10.51
CA LEU A 53 -14.71 -6.98 10.38
C LEU A 53 -13.71 -7.91 9.69
N PHE A 54 -13.40 -9.03 10.33
CA PHE A 54 -12.51 -10.06 9.80
C PHE A 54 -13.29 -11.34 9.52
N PRO A 55 -12.99 -12.06 8.43
CA PRO A 55 -13.49 -13.42 8.24
C PRO A 55 -12.79 -14.39 9.21
N PRO A 56 -13.30 -15.62 9.36
CA PRO A 56 -12.66 -16.62 10.21
C PRO A 56 -11.23 -16.97 9.73
N ALA A 57 -10.30 -17.09 10.67
CA ALA A 57 -8.95 -17.57 10.41
C ALA A 57 -8.93 -19.06 10.02
N ASN A 58 -7.94 -19.47 9.24
CA ASN A 58 -7.68 -20.88 8.91
C ASN A 58 -6.17 -21.19 8.90
N THR A 59 -5.79 -22.43 8.61
CA THR A 59 -4.39 -22.88 8.66
C THR A 59 -3.50 -22.22 7.60
N ILE A 60 -4.05 -21.85 6.45
CA ILE A 60 -3.34 -21.15 5.37
C ILE A 60 -3.23 -19.65 5.72
N THR A 61 -4.37 -19.08 6.14
CA THR A 61 -4.56 -17.67 6.46
C THR A 61 -4.93 -17.49 7.93
N PRO A 62 -3.96 -17.59 8.86
CA PRO A 62 -4.22 -17.45 10.29
C PRO A 62 -4.54 -16.01 10.72
N PHE A 63 -4.14 -15.03 9.90
CA PHE A 63 -4.40 -13.60 10.10
C PHE A 63 -5.08 -13.05 8.85
N PRO A 64 -6.38 -13.29 8.67
CA PRO A 64 -7.07 -12.79 7.49
C PRO A 64 -7.11 -11.26 7.48
N GLU A 65 -7.22 -10.71 6.27
CA GLU A 65 -7.48 -9.29 6.07
C GLU A 65 -8.91 -8.95 6.46
N ALA A 66 -9.14 -7.70 6.84
CA ALA A 66 -10.49 -7.23 7.12
C ALA A 66 -11.29 -7.15 5.81
N THR A 67 -12.54 -7.61 5.84
CA THR A 67 -13.50 -7.51 4.74
C THR A 67 -14.31 -6.22 4.77
N SER A 68 -14.29 -5.52 5.91
CA SER A 68 -14.85 -4.19 6.07
C SER A 68 -14.07 -3.44 7.14
N ILE A 69 -13.74 -2.18 6.85
CA ILE A 69 -13.04 -1.29 7.77
C ILE A 69 -13.81 0.04 7.75
N VAL A 70 -14.36 0.46 8.88
CA VAL A 70 -14.96 1.78 9.01
C VAL A 70 -14.04 2.63 9.87
N VAL A 71 -13.58 3.77 9.35
CA VAL A 71 -12.62 4.65 10.04
C VAL A 71 -13.22 6.01 10.38
N GLY A 72 -12.76 6.57 11.49
CA GLY A 72 -12.98 7.95 11.89
C GLY A 72 -11.78 8.85 11.67
N ASP A 73 -11.93 10.13 12.01
CA ASP A 73 -10.85 11.12 11.94
C ASP A 73 -9.62 10.75 12.78
N GLY A 74 -9.81 10.04 13.89
CA GLY A 74 -8.71 9.65 14.76
C GLY A 74 -7.79 8.61 14.13
N TYR A 75 -8.26 7.79 13.19
CA TYR A 75 -7.45 6.78 12.50
C TYR A 75 -6.25 7.39 11.77
N TYR A 76 -6.49 8.45 11.00
CA TYR A 76 -5.44 9.12 10.23
C TYR A 76 -4.48 9.90 11.14
N GLN A 77 -4.95 10.39 12.29
CA GLN A 77 -4.12 11.06 13.29
C GLN A 77 -3.12 10.13 13.99
N LEU A 78 -3.32 8.81 13.94
CA LEU A 78 -2.36 7.84 14.46
C LEU A 78 -0.98 7.95 13.79
N SER A 79 -0.91 8.56 12.61
CA SER A 79 0.35 8.89 11.92
C SER A 79 1.33 9.64 12.82
N LYS A 80 0.84 10.42 13.81
CA LYS A 80 1.67 11.13 14.80
C LYS A 80 2.62 10.24 15.60
N PHE A 81 2.36 8.94 15.67
CA PHE A 81 3.19 7.99 16.41
C PHE A 81 4.37 7.41 15.60
N LEU A 82 4.44 7.73 14.31
CA LEU A 82 5.54 7.30 13.44
C LEU A 82 6.84 8.06 13.74
N LEU A 83 7.93 7.57 13.17
CA LEU A 83 9.25 8.20 13.29
C LEU A 83 9.23 9.61 12.69
N PRO A 84 9.76 10.64 13.36
CA PRO A 84 9.85 11.98 12.79
C PRO A 84 10.61 12.00 11.45
N GLY A 85 10.07 12.75 10.48
CA GLY A 85 10.58 12.79 9.11
C GLY A 85 10.02 11.70 8.19
N THR A 86 9.08 10.87 8.67
CA THR A 86 8.35 9.92 7.82
C THR A 86 7.51 10.67 6.78
N ILE A 87 7.64 10.24 5.53
CA ILE A 87 6.86 10.72 4.38
C ILE A 87 5.84 9.65 4.00
N MET A 88 4.59 10.03 3.78
CA MET A 88 3.48 9.09 3.61
C MET A 88 2.74 9.23 2.27
N THR A 89 2.39 8.07 1.72
CA THR A 89 1.33 7.91 0.71
C THR A 89 0.10 7.29 1.38
N TRP A 90 -1.07 7.86 1.18
CA TRP A 90 -2.32 7.36 1.76
C TRP A 90 -3.34 6.96 0.69
N GLY A 91 -3.86 5.74 0.82
CA GLY A 91 -4.91 5.19 -0.02
C GLY A 91 -6.31 5.78 0.25
N VAL A 92 -7.14 5.80 -0.79
CA VAL A 92 -8.54 6.24 -0.79
C VAL A 92 -9.35 5.23 -1.61
N ASN A 93 -10.40 4.69 -0.98
CA ASN A 93 -11.18 3.58 -1.53
C ASN A 93 -11.85 3.91 -2.87
N LEU A 94 -11.41 3.22 -3.93
CA LEU A 94 -12.05 3.21 -5.25
C LEU A 94 -12.98 2.00 -5.42
N GLY A 95 -12.67 0.88 -4.76
CA GLY A 95 -13.42 -0.37 -4.80
C GLY A 95 -14.90 -0.20 -4.50
N ALA A 96 -15.24 0.58 -3.46
CA ALA A 96 -16.61 0.91 -3.08
C ALA A 96 -17.35 1.76 -4.12
N ASN A 97 -16.64 2.37 -5.07
CA ASN A 97 -17.18 3.26 -6.10
C ASN A 97 -18.08 4.37 -5.54
N ASN A 98 -17.71 4.93 -4.39
CA ASN A 98 -18.49 5.92 -3.66
C ASN A 98 -17.70 7.23 -3.54
N VAL A 99 -17.89 8.11 -4.52
CA VAL A 99 -17.21 9.41 -4.62
C VAL A 99 -17.35 10.24 -3.34
N THR A 100 -18.55 10.25 -2.74
CA THR A 100 -18.79 11.01 -1.49
C THR A 100 -17.93 10.47 -0.35
N ASN A 101 -17.83 9.15 -0.20
CA ASN A 101 -17.00 8.55 0.83
C ASN A 101 -15.50 8.77 0.57
N ALA A 102 -15.06 8.62 -0.68
CA ALA A 102 -13.68 8.90 -1.10
C ALA A 102 -13.27 10.35 -0.77
N VAL A 103 -14.13 11.33 -1.06
CA VAL A 103 -13.90 12.74 -0.68
C VAL A 103 -13.86 12.92 0.84
N ASN A 104 -14.72 12.24 1.60
CA ASN A 104 -14.70 12.33 3.06
C ASN A 104 -13.43 11.70 3.66
N MET A 105 -12.97 10.57 3.15
CA MET A 105 -11.68 9.97 3.50
C MET A 105 -10.54 10.96 3.23
N ALA A 106 -10.47 11.53 2.03
CA ALA A 106 -9.46 12.52 1.67
C ALA A 106 -9.51 13.74 2.60
N LYS A 107 -10.69 14.29 2.91
CA LYS A 107 -10.84 15.40 3.86
C LYS A 107 -10.30 15.04 5.25
N SER A 108 -10.60 13.83 5.72
CA SER A 108 -10.14 13.34 7.01
C SER A 108 -8.62 13.18 7.06
N ILE A 109 -8.02 12.65 5.98
CA ILE A 109 -6.56 12.57 5.79
C ILE A 109 -5.95 13.97 5.86
N PHE A 110 -6.36 14.91 5.00
CA PHE A 110 -5.82 16.28 4.99
C PHE A 110 -5.99 16.99 6.34
N LYS A 111 -7.14 16.80 7.00
CA LYS A 111 -7.39 17.33 8.35
C LYS A 111 -6.38 16.77 9.35
N ALA A 112 -6.14 15.46 9.36
CA ALA A 112 -5.21 14.82 10.29
C ALA A 112 -3.78 15.36 10.14
N PHE A 113 -3.26 15.46 8.91
CA PHE A 113 -1.93 16.02 8.65
C PHE A 113 -1.85 17.54 8.88
N GLY A 114 -3.00 18.22 8.89
CA GLY A 114 -3.11 19.63 9.29
C GLY A 114 -3.01 19.88 10.80
N THR A 115 -3.23 18.86 11.63
CA THR A 115 -3.24 18.99 13.11
C THR A 115 -1.87 19.35 13.68
N SER A 116 -1.87 20.03 14.83
CA SER A 116 -0.64 20.37 15.56
C SER A 116 0.13 19.11 15.99
N ALA A 117 -0.54 18.03 16.34
CA ALA A 117 0.08 16.79 16.78
C ALA A 117 0.90 16.12 15.66
N VAL A 118 0.31 15.95 14.46
CA VAL A 118 1.01 15.33 13.32
C VAL A 118 2.14 16.24 12.81
N LYS A 119 1.92 17.56 12.79
CA LYS A 119 2.96 18.54 12.46
C LYS A 119 4.13 18.53 13.46
N ALA A 120 3.85 18.46 14.76
CA ALA A 120 4.88 18.38 15.79
C ALA A 120 5.69 17.08 15.69
N ALA A 121 5.04 15.98 15.28
CA ALA A 121 5.70 14.71 14.97
C ALA A 121 6.51 14.75 13.65
N LYS A 122 6.45 15.85 12.87
CA LYS A 122 7.18 16.02 11.60
C LYS A 122 6.85 14.92 10.57
N ILE A 123 5.58 14.55 10.48
CA ILE A 123 5.10 13.57 9.51
C ILE A 123 4.50 14.31 8.32
N THR A 124 4.89 13.92 7.12
CA THR A 124 4.50 14.59 5.88
C THR A 124 3.59 13.70 5.05
N LEU A 125 2.44 14.22 4.63
CA LEU A 125 1.66 13.64 3.55
C LEU A 125 2.26 14.11 2.23
N ASP A 126 2.61 13.17 1.36
CA ASP A 126 3.24 13.43 0.05
C ASP A 126 2.28 13.11 -1.08
N MET A 127 1.59 11.96 -0.97
CA MET A 127 0.72 11.48 -2.04
C MET A 127 -0.58 10.88 -1.50
N ILE A 128 -1.61 10.94 -2.34
CA ILE A 128 -2.80 10.11 -2.24
C ILE A 128 -2.73 9.06 -3.35
N GLU A 129 -3.15 7.84 -3.04
CA GLU A 129 -3.43 6.78 -4.01
C GLU A 129 -4.96 6.55 -4.02
N VAL A 130 -5.57 6.37 -5.18
CA VAL A 130 -7.02 6.17 -5.29
C VAL A 130 -7.28 4.81 -5.91
N GLY A 131 -7.50 3.82 -5.05
CA GLY A 131 -7.73 2.43 -5.41
C GLY A 131 -6.44 1.61 -5.46
N ASN A 132 -6.60 0.34 -5.11
CA ASN A 132 -5.54 -0.66 -5.07
C ASN A 132 -5.86 -1.79 -6.07
N GLU A 133 -4.89 -2.17 -6.91
CA GLU A 133 -4.99 -3.36 -7.78
C GLU A 133 -6.27 -3.40 -8.62
N ALA A 134 -6.65 -2.26 -9.20
CA ALA A 134 -7.90 -2.12 -9.96
C ALA A 134 -7.97 -3.02 -11.21
N ASP A 135 -6.83 -3.57 -11.66
CA ASP A 135 -6.76 -4.61 -12.69
C ASP A 135 -7.32 -5.97 -12.25
N LEU A 136 -7.50 -6.17 -10.94
CA LEU A 136 -8.13 -7.34 -10.33
C LEU A 136 -9.59 -7.14 -9.93
N PHE A 137 -10.19 -5.96 -10.16
CA PHE A 137 -11.57 -5.69 -9.72
C PHE A 137 -12.63 -6.64 -10.33
N ARG A 138 -12.39 -7.16 -11.54
CA ARG A 138 -13.23 -8.21 -12.15
C ARG A 138 -13.12 -9.57 -11.47
N ASN A 139 -12.04 -9.81 -10.72
CA ASN A 139 -11.68 -11.08 -10.11
C ASN A 139 -12.11 -11.15 -8.64
N ASN A 140 -12.22 -10.01 -7.95
CA ASN A 140 -12.56 -9.93 -6.53
C ASN A 140 -14.01 -9.46 -6.26
N GLY A 141 -14.81 -9.26 -7.31
CA GLY A 141 -16.23 -8.90 -7.20
C GLY A 141 -16.51 -7.40 -7.04
N LEU A 142 -15.48 -6.55 -7.07
CA LEU A 142 -15.66 -5.09 -7.00
C LEU A 142 -16.22 -4.51 -8.31
N ARG A 143 -15.98 -5.16 -9.46
CA ARG A 143 -16.52 -4.78 -10.76
C ARG A 143 -17.00 -6.01 -11.55
N PRO A 144 -17.85 -5.81 -12.58
CA PRO A 144 -18.27 -6.87 -13.47
C PRO A 144 -17.10 -7.55 -14.20
N SER A 145 -17.31 -8.77 -14.69
CA SER A 145 -16.27 -9.58 -15.36
C SER A 145 -15.68 -8.96 -16.63
N ASN A 146 -16.42 -8.04 -17.26
CA ASN A 146 -15.99 -7.29 -18.45
C ASN A 146 -15.27 -5.97 -18.13
N TRP A 147 -14.86 -5.72 -16.89
CA TRP A 147 -14.09 -4.55 -16.49
C TRP A 147 -12.81 -4.40 -17.33
N THR A 148 -12.66 -3.24 -17.96
CA THR A 148 -11.53 -2.90 -18.82
C THR A 148 -10.71 -1.73 -18.27
N VAL A 149 -9.53 -1.51 -18.87
CA VAL A 149 -8.70 -0.34 -18.56
C VAL A 149 -9.39 0.98 -18.93
N GLN A 150 -10.27 0.98 -19.94
CA GLN A 150 -11.09 2.16 -20.29
C GLN A 150 -12.12 2.47 -19.21
N ASP A 151 -12.75 1.44 -18.66
CA ASP A 151 -13.68 1.60 -17.54
C ASP A 151 -12.95 2.11 -16.30
N TYR A 152 -11.74 1.58 -16.04
CA TYR A 152 -10.88 2.07 -14.96
C TYR A 152 -10.53 3.56 -15.13
N VAL A 153 -10.04 4.00 -16.29
CA VAL A 153 -9.70 5.43 -16.49
C VAL A 153 -10.91 6.33 -16.22
N THR A 154 -12.06 5.97 -16.79
CA THR A 154 -13.31 6.72 -16.59
C THR A 154 -13.73 6.77 -15.13
N ASN A 155 -13.65 5.62 -14.44
CA ASN A 155 -14.05 5.51 -13.05
C ASN A 155 -13.07 6.19 -12.09
N TRP A 156 -11.77 6.07 -12.36
CA TRP A 156 -10.71 6.72 -11.60
C TRP A 156 -10.84 8.24 -11.70
N GLU A 157 -11.01 8.80 -12.90
CA GLU A 157 -11.20 10.25 -13.08
C GLU A 157 -12.42 10.78 -12.32
N ALA A 158 -13.53 10.04 -12.35
CA ALA A 158 -14.76 10.40 -11.65
C ALA A 158 -14.61 10.45 -10.11
N ASN A 159 -13.72 9.64 -9.54
CA ASN A 159 -13.44 9.62 -8.10
C ASN A 159 -12.27 10.55 -7.72
N ALA A 160 -11.17 10.47 -8.46
CA ALA A 160 -9.96 11.26 -8.23
C ALA A 160 -10.17 12.75 -8.47
N GLY A 161 -11.05 13.15 -9.40
CA GLY A 161 -11.38 14.55 -9.65
C GLY A 161 -11.87 15.28 -8.39
N PRO A 162 -12.96 14.84 -7.74
CA PRO A 162 -13.42 15.40 -6.48
C PRO A 162 -12.42 15.25 -5.32
N VAL A 163 -11.68 14.14 -5.25
CA VAL A 163 -10.61 13.95 -4.24
C VAL A 163 -9.51 15.00 -4.40
N ALA A 164 -9.10 15.31 -5.64
CA ALA A 164 -8.09 16.33 -5.93
C ALA A 164 -8.46 17.70 -5.33
N GLN A 165 -9.74 18.07 -5.42
CA GLN A 165 -10.25 19.36 -4.94
C GLN A 165 -10.18 19.53 -3.42
N VAL A 166 -9.90 18.47 -2.65
CA VAL A 166 -9.75 18.55 -1.19
C VAL A 166 -8.47 19.30 -0.79
N GLY A 167 -7.44 19.30 -1.64
CA GLY A 167 -6.20 20.01 -1.35
C GLY A 167 -4.97 19.55 -2.14
N LEU A 168 -5.13 18.66 -3.11
CA LEU A 168 -4.03 18.23 -3.96
C LEU A 168 -3.68 19.32 -4.98
N LYS A 169 -2.39 19.46 -5.25
CA LYS A 169 -1.85 20.46 -6.17
C LYS A 169 -0.41 20.15 -6.54
N GLU A 170 0.01 20.67 -7.69
CA GLU A 170 1.42 20.67 -8.09
C GLU A 170 2.30 21.37 -7.03
N GLY A 171 3.46 20.78 -6.73
CA GLY A 171 4.35 21.26 -5.66
C GLY A 171 3.82 21.06 -4.23
N GLY A 172 2.70 20.36 -4.05
CA GLY A 172 2.14 19.96 -2.77
C GLY A 172 1.87 18.46 -2.71
N VAL A 173 0.72 18.08 -2.14
CA VAL A 173 0.27 16.67 -2.16
C VAL A 173 -0.21 16.32 -3.56
N THR A 174 0.31 15.24 -4.13
CA THR A 174 0.01 14.77 -5.50
C THR A 174 -0.61 13.37 -5.51
N PHE A 175 -0.87 12.81 -6.69
CA PHE A 175 -1.33 11.43 -6.81
C PHE A 175 -0.19 10.45 -7.11
N GLN A 176 -0.26 9.30 -6.47
CA GLN A 176 0.32 8.05 -6.96
C GLN A 176 -0.78 7.32 -7.74
N GLY A 177 -0.50 6.95 -8.99
CA GLY A 177 -1.47 6.33 -9.90
C GLY A 177 -1.17 4.86 -10.23
N ALA A 178 -2.12 4.23 -10.91
CA ALA A 178 -2.12 2.82 -11.36
C ALA A 178 -2.27 1.79 -10.22
N ALA A 179 -1.27 1.63 -9.36
CA ALA A 179 -1.24 0.65 -8.27
C ALA A 179 -1.65 -0.78 -8.71
N PHE A 180 -1.23 -1.22 -9.90
CA PHE A 180 -1.70 -2.47 -10.51
C PHE A 180 -0.98 -3.71 -9.99
N ALA A 181 -1.69 -4.82 -9.85
CA ALA A 181 -1.17 -6.11 -9.37
C ALA A 181 -0.27 -6.83 -10.37
N GLY A 182 -0.58 -6.67 -11.66
CA GLY A 182 0.03 -7.45 -12.72
C GLY A 182 0.00 -6.74 -14.07
N THR A 183 -0.04 -7.54 -15.14
CA THR A 183 0.00 -7.07 -16.53
C THR A 183 -1.39 -6.87 -17.13
N GLY A 184 -2.44 -6.95 -16.30
CA GLY A 184 -3.83 -6.82 -16.74
C GLY A 184 -4.09 -5.44 -17.31
N PHE A 185 -3.71 -4.41 -16.55
CA PHE A 185 -3.63 -3.02 -16.97
C PHE A 185 -2.17 -2.56 -16.95
N THR A 186 -1.82 -1.61 -17.80
CA THR A 186 -0.47 -1.05 -17.86
C THR A 186 -0.51 0.48 -17.87
N PRO A 187 0.50 1.16 -17.32
CA PRO A 187 0.62 2.61 -17.40
C PRO A 187 0.57 3.14 -18.84
N ARG A 188 1.15 2.41 -19.80
CA ARG A 188 1.07 2.77 -21.23
C ARG A 188 -0.37 2.87 -21.73
N GLN A 189 -1.22 1.89 -21.40
CA GLN A 189 -2.63 1.96 -21.76
C GLN A 189 -3.33 3.15 -21.11
N LEU A 190 -3.01 3.49 -19.85
CA LEU A 190 -3.59 4.68 -19.23
C LEU A 190 -3.20 5.96 -19.96
N PHE A 191 -1.93 6.05 -20.39
CA PHE A 191 -1.44 7.21 -21.15
C PHE A 191 -2.09 7.32 -22.52
N ASP A 192 -2.23 6.20 -23.23
CA ASP A 192 -2.89 6.14 -24.55
C ASP A 192 -4.39 6.52 -24.46
N LEU A 193 -5.00 6.26 -23.30
CA LEU A 193 -6.37 6.65 -22.99
C LEU A 193 -6.52 8.09 -22.48
N GLY A 194 -5.41 8.85 -22.40
CA GLY A 194 -5.45 10.27 -22.04
C GLY A 194 -5.60 10.55 -20.55
N ILE A 195 -5.29 9.58 -19.66
CA ILE A 195 -5.47 9.80 -18.20
C ILE A 195 -4.75 11.08 -17.73
N LEU A 196 -3.55 11.36 -18.28
CA LEU A 196 -2.72 12.51 -17.90
C LEU A 196 -3.24 13.85 -18.47
N ASP A 197 -4.18 13.81 -19.41
CA ASP A 197 -4.81 15.02 -19.96
C ASP A 197 -5.96 15.51 -19.08
N SER A 198 -6.52 14.63 -18.23
CA SER A 198 -7.55 14.96 -17.26
C SER A 198 -7.03 15.87 -16.13
N ALA A 199 -7.92 16.66 -15.53
CA ALA A 199 -7.58 17.52 -14.40
C ALA A 199 -6.95 16.77 -13.21
N PRO A 200 -7.49 15.64 -12.70
CA PRO A 200 -6.83 14.87 -11.66
C PRO A 200 -5.57 14.16 -12.17
N GLY A 201 -5.53 13.70 -13.41
CA GLY A 201 -4.38 12.99 -13.96
C GLY A 201 -3.11 13.83 -14.10
N LYS A 202 -3.25 15.15 -14.32
CA LYS A 202 -2.12 16.10 -14.28
C LYS A 202 -1.43 16.17 -12.92
N LEU A 203 -2.10 15.72 -11.85
CA LEU A 203 -1.53 15.64 -10.51
C LEU A 203 -0.85 14.29 -10.24
N ILE A 204 -0.84 13.34 -11.18
CA ILE A 204 -0.05 12.11 -11.05
C ILE A 204 1.43 12.47 -11.22
N THR A 205 2.24 12.19 -10.20
CA THR A 205 3.70 12.37 -10.25
C THR A 205 4.46 11.04 -10.18
N THR A 206 3.78 9.99 -9.71
CA THR A 206 4.35 8.67 -9.50
C THR A 206 3.41 7.59 -10.04
N ILE A 207 3.96 6.65 -10.80
CA ILE A 207 3.29 5.42 -11.21
C ILE A 207 3.71 4.29 -10.28
N SER A 208 2.72 3.67 -9.66
CA SER A 208 2.87 2.51 -8.79
C SER A 208 2.56 1.23 -9.54
N GLN A 209 3.48 0.25 -9.47
CA GLN A 209 3.26 -1.12 -9.89
C GLN A 209 3.45 -2.04 -8.70
N HIS A 210 2.70 -3.14 -8.65
CA HIS A 210 2.93 -4.19 -7.67
C HIS A 210 3.57 -5.40 -8.33
N ARG A 211 4.39 -6.11 -7.54
CA ARG A 211 4.98 -7.36 -7.99
C ARG A 211 5.43 -8.24 -6.82
N TYR A 212 4.92 -9.46 -6.79
CA TYR A 212 5.43 -10.55 -5.96
C TYR A 212 6.10 -11.61 -6.83
N SER A 213 6.98 -12.43 -6.24
CA SER A 213 7.68 -13.47 -7.02
C SER A 213 6.81 -14.69 -7.35
N ALA A 214 5.77 -14.93 -6.53
CA ALA A 214 4.76 -15.95 -6.71
C ALA A 214 3.55 -15.65 -5.80
N ALA A 215 2.59 -16.58 -5.69
CA ALA A 215 1.41 -16.46 -4.82
C ALA A 215 1.14 -17.77 -4.05
N PHE A 216 0.82 -17.68 -2.75
CA PHE A 216 0.54 -18.81 -1.85
C PHE A 216 -0.95 -18.97 -1.51
N CYS A 217 -1.86 -18.38 -2.30
CA CYS A 217 -3.26 -18.18 -1.91
C CYS A 217 -4.05 -19.47 -1.62
N SER A 218 -3.60 -20.60 -2.17
CA SER A 218 -4.22 -21.93 -1.96
C SER A 218 -3.31 -22.91 -1.21
N GLY A 219 -2.21 -22.43 -0.63
CA GLY A 219 -1.18 -23.28 -0.03
C GLY A 219 -0.27 -23.96 -1.06
N GLY A 220 0.48 -24.98 -0.61
CA GLY A 220 1.34 -25.82 -1.45
C GLY A 220 2.81 -25.82 -1.02
N ASP A 221 3.67 -26.47 -1.82
CA ASP A 221 5.11 -26.51 -1.59
C ASP A 221 5.83 -25.50 -2.49
N PHE A 222 6.56 -24.57 -1.87
CA PHE A 222 7.44 -23.65 -2.58
C PHE A 222 8.89 -24.00 -2.30
N ALA A 223 9.63 -24.38 -3.33
CA ALA A 223 11.05 -24.66 -3.20
C ALA A 223 11.84 -23.36 -3.00
N LEU A 224 12.57 -23.24 -1.89
CA LEU A 224 13.44 -22.10 -1.61
C LEU A 224 14.46 -21.86 -2.74
N SER A 225 14.96 -22.92 -3.38
CA SER A 225 15.89 -22.82 -4.52
C SER A 225 15.29 -22.10 -5.73
N SER A 226 14.00 -22.32 -6.01
CA SER A 226 13.29 -21.64 -7.11
C SER A 226 13.10 -20.16 -6.79
N PHE A 227 12.80 -19.85 -5.52
CA PHE A 227 12.63 -18.49 -5.02
C PHE A 227 13.94 -17.68 -5.08
N LEU A 228 15.09 -18.32 -4.81
CA LEU A 228 16.43 -17.70 -4.87
C LEU A 228 17.05 -17.68 -6.28
N SER A 229 16.34 -18.17 -7.30
CA SER A 229 16.85 -18.16 -8.68
C SER A 229 17.01 -16.73 -9.19
N LYS A 230 18.26 -16.31 -9.45
CA LYS A 230 18.56 -15.00 -10.05
C LYS A 230 17.84 -14.76 -11.36
N ALA A 231 17.66 -15.81 -12.18
CA ALA A 231 16.94 -15.70 -13.44
C ALA A 231 15.46 -15.33 -13.20
N ASN A 232 14.84 -15.92 -12.18
CA ASN A 232 13.45 -15.63 -11.80
C ASN A 232 13.32 -14.22 -11.20
N VAL A 233 14.22 -13.85 -10.29
CA VAL A 233 14.24 -12.50 -9.69
C VAL A 233 14.37 -11.43 -10.77
N ARG A 234 15.26 -11.64 -11.76
CA ARG A 234 15.43 -10.71 -12.88
C ARG A 234 14.21 -10.66 -13.78
N SER A 235 13.71 -11.81 -14.23
CA SER A 235 12.58 -11.86 -15.15
C SER A 235 11.33 -11.21 -14.56
N ASN A 236 11.13 -11.34 -13.23
CA ASN A 236 10.05 -10.72 -12.47
C ASN A 236 9.99 -9.19 -12.54
N LEU A 237 11.09 -8.52 -12.90
CA LEU A 237 11.15 -7.06 -12.99
C LEU A 237 11.43 -6.58 -14.41
N THR A 238 12.13 -7.36 -15.24
CA THR A 238 12.45 -6.94 -16.61
C THR A 238 11.24 -6.77 -17.52
N LEU A 239 10.11 -7.42 -17.22
CA LEU A 239 8.88 -7.23 -17.97
C LEU A 239 8.34 -5.79 -17.90
N TRP A 240 8.69 -5.03 -16.86
CA TRP A 240 8.23 -3.65 -16.65
C TRP A 240 9.07 -2.61 -17.39
N LYS A 241 10.16 -3.00 -18.07
CA LYS A 241 11.00 -2.05 -18.83
C LYS A 241 10.22 -1.10 -19.74
N PRO A 242 9.21 -1.56 -20.52
CA PRO A 242 8.43 -0.66 -21.37
C PRO A 242 7.63 0.37 -20.56
N ASP A 243 7.06 -0.03 -19.41
CA ASP A 243 6.25 0.85 -18.58
C ASP A 243 7.14 1.85 -17.82
N ILE A 244 8.28 1.42 -17.30
CA ILE A 244 9.30 2.31 -16.72
C ILE A 244 9.75 3.35 -17.73
N ALA A 245 10.05 2.94 -18.97
CA ALA A 245 10.47 3.86 -20.02
C ALA A 245 9.37 4.87 -20.38
N ALA A 246 8.12 4.41 -20.52
CA ALA A 246 6.98 5.26 -20.85
C ALA A 246 6.69 6.29 -19.74
N SER A 247 6.71 5.88 -18.47
CA SER A 247 6.52 6.78 -17.32
C SER A 247 7.60 7.85 -17.29
N LYS A 248 8.87 7.48 -17.44
CA LYS A 248 9.99 8.44 -17.46
C LYS A 248 9.93 9.42 -18.62
N GLN A 249 9.51 8.97 -19.80
CA GLN A 249 9.30 9.86 -20.96
C GLN A 249 8.21 10.92 -20.71
N ARG A 250 7.31 10.68 -19.76
CA ARG A 250 6.30 11.65 -19.30
C ARG A 250 6.73 12.44 -18.06
N GLY A 251 7.98 12.29 -17.61
CA GLY A 251 8.50 12.94 -16.40
C GLY A 251 7.97 12.33 -15.10
N LEU A 252 7.35 11.15 -15.15
CA LEU A 252 6.79 10.47 -13.99
C LEU A 252 7.79 9.52 -13.35
N ARG A 253 7.75 9.44 -12.03
CA ARG A 253 8.48 8.43 -11.25
C ARG A 253 7.84 7.06 -11.46
N TYR A 254 8.62 6.01 -11.37
CA TYR A 254 8.12 4.63 -11.38
C TYR A 254 8.62 3.88 -10.14
N VAL A 255 7.70 3.34 -9.35
CA VAL A 255 7.99 2.68 -8.08
C VAL A 255 7.30 1.32 -8.02
N LEU A 256 7.84 0.44 -7.17
CA LEU A 256 7.06 -0.70 -6.70
C LEU A 256 6.28 -0.28 -5.45
N GLY A 257 5.03 0.16 -5.62
CA GLY A 257 4.20 0.62 -4.50
C GLY A 257 3.70 -0.51 -3.59
N GLU A 258 3.83 -1.75 -4.04
CA GLU A 258 3.69 -2.93 -3.20
C GLU A 258 4.52 -4.08 -3.76
N THR A 259 5.29 -4.72 -2.89
CA THR A 259 6.04 -5.92 -3.26
C THR A 259 6.34 -6.75 -2.03
N GLY A 260 6.69 -8.01 -2.25
CA GLY A 260 7.09 -8.92 -1.20
C GLY A 260 7.58 -10.21 -1.82
N SER A 261 8.01 -11.15 -0.99
CA SER A 261 8.53 -12.44 -1.48
C SER A 261 7.46 -13.19 -2.27
N ILE A 262 6.37 -13.60 -1.61
CA ILE A 262 5.29 -14.41 -2.17
C ILE A 262 3.95 -13.80 -1.72
N ALA A 263 3.05 -13.52 -2.65
CA ALA A 263 1.72 -12.95 -2.38
C ALA A 263 0.86 -13.89 -1.53
N CYS A 264 -0.26 -13.36 -1.01
CA CYS A 264 -1.14 -14.07 -0.06
C CYS A 264 -0.41 -14.43 1.24
N HIS A 265 0.19 -13.40 1.86
CA HIS A 265 0.85 -13.41 3.18
C HIS A 265 2.14 -14.23 3.29
N GLY A 266 2.69 -14.69 2.17
CA GLY A 266 3.96 -15.40 2.13
C GLY A 266 3.86 -16.91 2.35
N ALA A 267 4.82 -17.65 1.80
CA ALA A 267 4.91 -19.09 1.96
C ALA A 267 5.79 -19.46 3.17
N PRO A 268 5.30 -20.28 4.12
CA PRO A 268 6.11 -20.80 5.21
C PRO A 268 7.34 -21.57 4.71
N GLY A 269 8.49 -21.40 5.36
CA GLY A 269 9.74 -22.05 4.95
C GLY A 269 10.41 -21.42 3.72
N VAL A 270 9.83 -20.33 3.18
CA VAL A 270 10.44 -19.53 2.12
C VAL A 270 10.48 -18.06 2.50
N SER A 271 9.30 -17.45 2.68
CA SER A 271 9.14 -16.02 2.98
C SER A 271 9.71 -15.61 4.34
N ASN A 272 9.67 -16.52 5.32
CA ASN A 272 10.14 -16.31 6.69
C ASN A 272 11.50 -16.98 6.97
N THR A 273 12.40 -17.00 5.99
CA THR A 273 13.74 -17.60 6.11
C THR A 273 14.85 -16.60 5.82
N ALA A 274 16.08 -16.95 6.19
CA ALA A 274 17.26 -16.17 5.80
C ALA A 274 17.41 -16.00 4.27
N GLY A 275 16.81 -16.90 3.47
CA GLY A 275 16.75 -16.74 2.03
C GLY A 275 15.99 -15.50 1.57
N ALA A 276 14.97 -15.06 2.32
CA ALA A 276 14.26 -13.82 2.02
C ALA A 276 15.18 -12.58 2.09
N ALA A 277 16.19 -12.60 2.96
CA ALA A 277 17.19 -11.52 3.05
C ALA A 277 18.14 -11.48 1.81
N LEU A 278 18.47 -12.65 1.25
CA LEU A 278 19.24 -12.72 0.01
C LEU A 278 18.38 -12.27 -1.19
N TRP A 279 17.14 -12.74 -1.24
CA TRP A 279 16.18 -12.34 -2.27
C TRP A 279 15.93 -10.84 -2.27
N VAL A 280 15.65 -10.22 -1.11
CA VAL A 280 15.33 -8.78 -1.05
C VAL A 280 16.51 -7.94 -1.52
N THR A 281 17.73 -8.37 -1.22
CA THR A 281 18.95 -7.70 -1.67
C THR A 281 19.08 -7.76 -3.20
N ASP A 282 18.95 -8.95 -3.81
CA ASP A 282 19.01 -9.10 -5.27
C ASP A 282 17.86 -8.37 -5.96
N TYR A 283 16.65 -8.47 -5.42
CA TYR A 283 15.44 -7.86 -5.95
C TYR A 283 15.50 -6.32 -5.92
N ALA A 284 15.90 -5.72 -4.80
CA ALA A 284 16.02 -4.28 -4.67
C ALA A 284 17.13 -3.70 -5.57
N LEU A 285 18.29 -4.37 -5.65
CA LEU A 285 19.37 -3.98 -6.56
C LEU A 285 18.94 -4.11 -8.03
N GLN A 286 18.20 -5.18 -8.37
CA GLN A 286 17.65 -5.36 -9.70
C GLN A 286 16.62 -4.29 -10.04
N ALA A 287 15.71 -3.94 -9.13
CA ALA A 287 14.74 -2.85 -9.30
C ALA A 287 15.46 -1.52 -9.57
N ALA A 288 16.45 -1.17 -8.74
CA ALA A 288 17.25 0.03 -8.91
C ALA A 288 17.99 0.05 -10.26
N SER A 289 18.53 -1.09 -10.72
CA SER A 289 19.22 -1.20 -12.01
C SER A 289 18.32 -0.95 -13.23
N LEU A 290 17.02 -1.18 -13.09
CA LEU A 290 16.01 -0.87 -14.11
C LEU A 290 15.51 0.58 -14.00
N GLY A 291 15.93 1.28 -12.95
CA GLY A 291 15.53 2.64 -12.65
C GLY A 291 14.14 2.74 -12.03
N ILE A 292 13.70 1.70 -11.32
CA ILE A 292 12.63 1.80 -10.33
C ILE A 292 13.19 2.57 -9.14
N GLU A 293 12.53 3.66 -8.74
CA GLU A 293 13.11 4.61 -7.80
C GLU A 293 12.93 4.22 -6.33
N GLU A 294 11.82 3.56 -6.01
CA GLU A 294 11.48 3.15 -4.65
C GLU A 294 10.75 1.79 -4.66
N THR A 295 10.95 1.02 -3.60
CA THR A 295 10.30 -0.28 -3.38
C THR A 295 9.64 -0.32 -2.01
N PHE A 296 8.32 -0.46 -1.97
CA PHE A 296 7.53 -0.56 -0.76
C PHE A 296 7.26 -2.03 -0.47
N PHE A 297 8.03 -2.60 0.45
CA PHE A 297 7.79 -3.96 0.91
C PHE A 297 6.55 -4.01 1.77
N HIS A 298 5.61 -4.89 1.41
CA HIS A 298 4.33 -5.00 2.05
C HIS A 298 4.47 -5.67 3.41
N GLU A 299 3.72 -5.13 4.38
CA GLU A 299 3.73 -5.56 5.77
C GLU A 299 2.28 -5.71 6.22
N GLY A 300 2.04 -6.70 7.08
CA GLY A 300 0.73 -6.88 7.72
C GLY A 300 0.85 -7.51 9.10
N ILE A 301 -0.21 -8.12 9.59
CA ILE A 301 -0.20 -8.75 10.92
C ILE A 301 0.07 -10.24 10.74
N GLY A 302 1.21 -10.71 11.24
CA GLY A 302 1.57 -12.13 11.23
C GLY A 302 1.82 -12.71 9.83
N TYR A 303 2.10 -11.87 8.83
CA TYR A 303 2.48 -12.33 7.49
C TYR A 303 3.90 -12.86 7.50
N LYS A 304 4.14 -13.90 6.70
CA LYS A 304 5.39 -14.65 6.68
C LYS A 304 6.49 -13.85 6.00
N TYR A 305 6.15 -12.86 5.17
CA TYR A 305 7.12 -11.99 4.51
C TYR A 305 7.43 -10.69 5.26
N ASN A 306 6.85 -10.46 6.45
CA ASN A 306 7.07 -9.23 7.20
C ASN A 306 8.56 -9.05 7.52
N PHE A 307 9.11 -7.88 7.23
CA PHE A 307 10.42 -7.48 7.74
C PHE A 307 10.33 -6.96 9.16
N VAL A 308 9.20 -6.35 9.53
CA VAL A 308 8.95 -5.84 10.88
C VAL A 308 7.68 -6.50 11.43
N SER A 309 7.86 -7.58 12.20
CA SER A 309 6.75 -8.24 12.87
C SER A 309 6.24 -7.40 14.04
N VAL A 310 5.20 -6.59 13.81
CA VAL A 310 4.50 -5.87 14.88
C VAL A 310 3.94 -6.89 15.88
N PRO A 311 4.35 -6.86 17.16
CA PRO A 311 3.83 -7.79 18.16
C PRO A 311 2.31 -7.65 18.29
N MET A 312 1.60 -8.77 18.34
CA MET A 312 0.19 -8.73 18.75
C MET A 312 0.15 -8.37 20.23
N GLN A 313 -0.45 -7.23 20.57
CA GLN A 313 -0.86 -6.95 21.95
C GLN A 313 -2.01 -7.90 22.28
N TRP A 314 -1.70 -9.01 22.94
CA TRP A 314 -2.69 -9.85 23.58
C TRP A 314 -3.12 -9.14 24.87
N SER A 315 -4.28 -8.47 24.86
CA SER A 315 -4.91 -8.06 26.10
C SER A 315 -5.44 -9.32 26.79
N TRP A 316 -4.65 -9.89 27.69
CA TRP A 316 -5.12 -10.91 28.62
C TRP A 316 -6.06 -10.24 29.62
N ASN A 317 -7.37 -10.27 29.34
CA ASN A 317 -8.37 -10.11 30.40
C ASN A 317 -8.36 -11.40 31.24
N LEU A 318 -7.39 -11.51 32.14
CA LEU A 318 -7.49 -12.41 33.28
C LEU A 318 -8.46 -11.76 34.28
N SER A 319 -9.77 -11.92 34.04
CA SER A 319 -10.73 -11.75 35.12
C SER A 319 -10.62 -12.98 36.02
N THR A 320 -9.80 -12.87 37.06
CA THR A 320 -9.89 -13.74 38.23
C THR A 320 -11.26 -13.52 38.87
N HIS A 321 -12.16 -14.48 38.76
CA HIS A 321 -13.32 -14.56 39.63
C HIS A 321 -12.90 -15.23 40.94
N SER A 322 -12.77 -14.41 41.98
CA SER A 322 -13.10 -14.80 43.35
C SER A 322 -14.62 -14.87 43.50
#